data_AF-A0A2W6SAZ4-F1
#
_entry.id   AF-A0A2W6SAZ4-F1
#
_cell.length_a   1.000
_cell.length_b   1.000
_cell.length_c   1.000
_cell.angle_alpha   90.00
_cell.angle_beta   90.00
_cell.angle_gamma   90.00
#
_symmetry.space_group_name_H-M   'P 1'
#
loop_
_entity.id
_entity.type
_entity.pdbx_description
1 polymer ?
#
loop_
_entity_poly.entity_id
_entity_poly.type
_entity_poly.pdbx_seq_one_letter_code
_entity_poly.pdbx_strand_id
1 'polypeptide(L)' 'MAAMARDAADMIPVRWLERRAQARRDEIAAALARLGVEARQEGEAVRLRGRGLRARWMRDLALREAGRGA' A
#
# COMPACT_ATOMS: atom_id res chain seq x y z
N MET A 1 5.11 14.88 33.39
CA MET A 1 6.42 14.51 32.82
C MET A 1 6.44 13.07 32.30
N ALA A 2 6.12 12.04 33.11
CA ALA A 2 6.16 10.64 32.66
C ALA A 2 5.18 10.27 31.52
N ALA A 3 3.97 10.85 31.50
CA ALA A 3 2.99 10.62 30.43
C ALA A 3 3.49 11.15 29.06
N MET A 4 4.01 12.38 29.02
CA MET A 4 4.57 12.98 27.80
C MET A 4 5.79 12.21 27.26
N ALA A 5 6.62 11.64 28.14
CA ALA A 5 7.75 10.82 27.71
C ALA A 5 7.31 9.51 27.04
N ARG A 6 6.19 8.93 27.52
CA ARG A 6 5.57 7.74 26.91
C ARG A 6 4.92 8.09 25.57
N ASP A 7 4.19 9.19 25.48
CA ASP A 7 3.60 9.65 24.21
C ASP A 7 4.67 9.92 23.15
N ALA A 8 5.79 10.54 23.53
CA ALA A 8 6.93 10.76 22.65
C ALA A 8 7.61 9.45 22.23
N ALA A 9 7.71 8.47 23.14
CA ALA A 9 8.25 7.16 22.84
C ALA A 9 7.34 6.40 21.86
N ASP A 10 6.03 6.47 22.02
CA ASP A 10 5.04 5.82 21.13
C ASP A 10 4.99 6.51 19.75
N MET A 11 5.29 7.81 19.65
CA MET A 11 5.42 8.53 18.37
C MET A 11 6.57 8.02 17.49
N ILE A 12 7.66 7.49 18.07
CA ILE A 12 8.83 7.06 17.30
C ILE A 12 8.51 5.80 16.46
N PRO A 13 7.93 4.71 17.03
CA PRO A 13 7.43 3.57 16.28
C PRO A 13 6.37 3.95 15.23
N VAL A 14 5.41 4.83 15.57
CA VAL A 14 4.37 5.25 14.64
C VAL A 14 4.98 5.94 13.41
N ARG A 15 5.89 6.90 13.60
CA ARG A 15 6.59 7.56 12.50
C ARG A 15 7.44 6.60 11.66
N TRP A 16 8.00 5.56 12.28
CA TRP A 16 8.72 4.51 11.57
C TRP A 16 7.79 3.66 10.70
N LEU A 17 6.63 3.28 11.24
CA LEU A 17 5.61 2.51 10.53
C LEU A 17 5.03 3.31 9.36
N GLU A 18 4.73 4.59 9.56
CA GLU A 18 4.25 5.48 8.50
C GLU A 18 5.27 5.59 7.36
N ARG A 19 6.55 5.78 7.70
CA ARG A 19 7.64 5.84 6.71
C ARG A 19 7.78 4.53 5.94
N ARG A 20 7.65 3.39 6.63
CA ARG A 20 7.69 2.06 6.01
C ARG A 20 6.48 1.84 5.10
N ALA A 21 5.29 2.24 5.53
CA ALA A 21 4.08 2.17 4.73
C ALA A 21 4.19 3.03 3.48
N GLN A 22 4.75 4.25 3.61
CA GLN A 22 5.03 5.13 2.48
C GLN A 22 6.01 4.48 1.49
N ALA A 23 7.16 4.01 1.96
CA ALA A 23 8.15 3.33 1.12
C ALA A 23 7.52 2.13 0.38
N ARG A 24 6.65 1.38 1.05
CA ARG A 24 5.95 0.26 0.43
C ARG A 24 4.99 0.69 -0.67
N ARG A 25 4.26 1.80 -0.49
CA ARG A 25 3.39 2.36 -1.54
C ARG A 25 4.20 2.81 -2.75
N ASP A 26 5.36 3.42 -2.53
CA ASP A 26 6.28 3.84 -3.59
C ASP A 26 6.82 2.64 -4.38
N GLU A 27 7.24 1.57 -3.69
CA GLU A 27 7.65 0.31 -4.33
C GLU A 27 6.54 -0.29 -5.20
N ILE A 28 5.30 -0.30 -4.70
CA ILE A 28 4.13 -0.82 -5.44
C ILE A 28 3.89 0.02 -6.69
N ALA A 29 3.87 1.35 -6.57
CA ALA A 29 3.67 2.25 -7.70
C ALA A 29 4.76 2.07 -8.78
N ALA A 30 6.03 1.97 -8.36
CA ALA A 30 7.16 1.74 -9.25
C ALA A 30 7.07 0.37 -9.97
N ALA A 31 6.68 -0.69 -9.25
CA ALA A 31 6.48 -2.01 -9.86
C ALA A 31 5.38 -2.00 -10.92
N LEU A 32 4.28 -1.27 -10.67
CA LEU A 32 3.16 -1.18 -11.60
C LEU A 32 3.49 -0.33 -12.83
N ALA A 33 4.25 0.75 -12.65
CA ALA A 33 4.78 1.53 -13.76
C ALA A 33 5.64 0.69 -14.71
N ARG A 34 6.49 -0.20 -14.19
CA ARG A 34 7.28 -1.15 -15.02
C ARG A 34 6.41 -2.13 -15.82
N LEU A 35 5.20 -2.40 -15.36
CA LEU A 35 4.21 -3.24 -16.05
C LEU A 35 3.32 -2.45 -17.03
N GLY A 36 3.63 -1.17 -17.26
CA GLY A 36 2.86 -0.27 -18.12
C GLY A 36 1.49 0.11 -17.54
N VAL A 37 1.30 -0.04 -16.22
CA VAL A 37 0.08 0.36 -15.51
C VAL A 37 0.31 1.73 -14.90
N GLU A 38 -0.58 2.68 -15.18
CA GLU A 38 -0.56 3.98 -14.53
C GLU A 38 -0.92 3.79 -13.04
N ALA A 39 -0.03 4.23 -12.14
CA ALA A 39 -0.24 4.14 -10.70
C ALA A 39 0.00 5.51 -10.07
N ARG A 40 -0.93 5.94 -9.22
CA ARG A 40 -0.83 7.19 -8.46
C ARG A 40 -1.15 6.93 -6.99
N GLN A 41 -0.34 7.46 -6.09
CA GLN A 41 -0.67 7.45 -4.68
C GLN A 41 -1.75 8.51 -4.38
N GLU A 42 -2.77 8.11 -3.62
CA GLU A 42 -3.81 8.97 -3.09
C GLU A 42 -3.97 8.70 -1.60
N GLY A 43 -3.33 9.55 -0.78
CA GLY A 43 -3.25 9.35 0.67
C GLY A 43 -2.61 8.01 1.02
N GLU A 44 -3.38 7.14 1.65
CA GLU A 44 -2.92 5.81 2.07
C GLU A 44 -3.07 4.72 1.01
N ALA A 45 -3.72 5.02 -0.11
CA ALA A 45 -3.98 4.08 -1.18
C ALA A 45 -3.10 4.34 -2.40
N VAL A 46 -2.88 3.29 -3.20
CA VAL A 46 -2.30 3.41 -4.56
C VAL A 46 -3.43 3.15 -5.55
N ARG A 47 -3.85 4.18 -6.28
CA ARG A 47 -4.87 4.10 -7.32
C ARG A 47 -4.23 3.73 -8.66
N LEU A 48 -4.86 2.79 -9.34
CA LEU A 48 -4.39 2.24 -10.60
C LEU A 48 -5.32 2.62 -11.75
N ARG A 49 -4.75 2.95 -12.90
CA ARG A 49 -5.47 3.25 -14.15
C ARG A 49 -4.81 2.54 -15.33
N GLY A 50 -5.63 2.17 -16.31
CA GLY A 50 -5.17 1.51 -17.52
C GLY A 50 -6.28 0.74 -18.23
N ARG A 51 -6.16 0.63 -19.56
CA ARG A 51 -7.11 -0.14 -20.37
C ARG A 51 -7.03 -1.63 -20.01
N GLY A 52 -8.18 -2.27 -19.87
CA GLY A 52 -8.27 -3.70 -19.56
C GLY A 52 -7.87 -4.09 -18.13
N LEU A 53 -7.50 -3.13 -17.26
CA LEU A 53 -7.07 -3.42 -15.90
C LEU A 53 -8.16 -4.12 -15.08
N ARG A 54 -9.42 -3.69 -15.20
CA ARG A 54 -10.57 -4.35 -14.57
C ARG A 54 -10.74 -5.80 -15.03
N ALA A 55 -10.58 -6.06 -16.33
CA ALA A 55 -10.71 -7.42 -16.88
C ALA A 55 -9.58 -8.33 -16.38
N ARG A 56 -8.32 -7.84 -16.39
CA ARG A 56 -7.16 -8.54 -15.82
C ARG A 56 -7.35 -8.83 -14.33
N TRP A 57 -7.77 -7.82 -13.57
CA TRP A 57 -8.08 -7.96 -12.16
C TRP A 57 -9.12 -9.06 -11.92
N MET A 58 -10.26 -9.02 -12.62
CA MET A 58 -11.31 -10.03 -12.47
C MET A 58 -10.85 -11.44 -12.86
N ARG A 59 -9.98 -11.58 -13.86
CA ARG A 59 -9.41 -12.89 -14.25
C ARG A 59 -8.68 -13.58 -13.09
N ASP A 60 -7.94 -12.80 -12.31
CA ASP A 60 -7.15 -13.31 -11.20
C ASP A 60 -7.92 -13.26 -9.87
N LEU A 61 -9.25 -13.03 -9.90
CA LEU A 61 -10.05 -12.89 -8.67
C LEU A 61 -10.06 -14.17 -7.85
N ALA A 62 -10.28 -15.32 -8.48
CA ALA A 62 -10.32 -16.61 -7.79
C ALA A 62 -8.99 -16.92 -7.07
N LEU A 63 -7.85 -16.62 -7.70
CA LEU A 63 -6.52 -16.77 -7.09
C LEU A 63 -6.32 -15.87 -5.87
N ARG A 64 -6.93 -14.67 -5.87
CA ARG A 64 -6.81 -13.71 -4.77
C ARG A 64 -7.75 -14.02 -3.61
N GLU A 65 -8.94 -14.54 -3.90
CA GLU A 65 -9.88 -14.97 -2.84
C GLU A 65 -9.43 -16.28 -2.17
N ALA A 66 -8.75 -17.17 -2.89
CA ALA A 66 -8.26 -18.44 -2.35
C ALA A 66 -7.33 -18.28 -1.12
N GLY A 67 -6.68 -17.12 -0.95
CA GLY A 67 -5.78 -16.83 0.16
C GLY A 67 -6.38 -15.96 1.29
N ARG A 68 -7.66 -15.55 1.20
CA ARG A 68 -8.29 -14.64 2.17
C ARG A 68 -9.11 -15.32 3.27
N GLY A 69 -9.31 -16.63 3.18
CA GLY A 69 -10.05 -17.43 4.16
C GLY A 69 -9.21 -18.42 4.96
N ALA A 70 -7.89 -18.28 4.93
CA ALA A 70 -6.93 -19.10 5.69
C ALA A 70 -6.36 -18.32 6.87
#